data_AF-A0A7J5UNT1-F1
#
_entry.id   AF-A0A7J5UNT1-F1
#
_cell.length_a   1.000
_cell.length_b   1.000
_cell.length_c   1.000
_cell.angle_alpha   90.00
_cell.angle_beta   90.00
_cell.angle_gamma   90.00
#
_symmetry.space_group_name_H-M   'P 1'
#
loop_
_entity.id
_entity.type
_entity.pdbx_description
1 polymer ?
#
loop_
_entity_poly.entity_id
_entity_poly.type
_entity_poly.pdbx_seq_one_letter_code
_entity_poly.pdbx_strand_id
1 'polypeptide(L)' 'MSLVFGILGVVLLPILAPFALWQASKAEKLGKSATAGKVLGWIGVVFLAVGVVFFLLFLIGLAASGGGY' A
#
# COMPACT_ATOMS: atom_id res chain seq x y z
N MET A 1 2.68 -20.42 -4.17
CA MET A 1 1.82 -19.58 -3.31
C MET A 1 2.35 -18.14 -3.16
N SER A 2 2.69 -17.45 -4.27
CA SER A 2 3.27 -16.09 -4.23
C SER A 2 2.34 -15.02 -4.82
N LEU A 3 1.52 -15.39 -5.82
CA LEU A 3 0.53 -14.50 -6.43
C LEU A 3 -0.56 -14.07 -5.43
N VAL A 4 -1.00 -15.00 -4.58
CA VAL A 4 -2.07 -14.78 -3.60
C VAL A 4 -1.69 -13.72 -2.58
N PHE A 5 -0.49 -13.74 -2.00
CA PHE A 5 -0.03 -12.68 -1.08
C PHE A 5 0.11 -11.32 -1.76
N GLY A 6 0.54 -11.28 -3.03
CA GLY A 6 0.61 -10.05 -3.81
C GLY A 6 -0.77 -9.43 -4.07
N ILE A 7 -1.78 -10.27 -4.33
CA ILE A 7 -3.18 -9.85 -4.50
C ILE A 7 -3.77 -9.40 -3.14
N LEU A 8 -3.56 -10.18 -2.07
CA LEU A 8 -4.10 -9.84 -0.74
C LEU A 8 -3.50 -8.54 -0.18
N GLY A 9 -2.24 -8.22 -0.49
CA GLY A 9 -1.62 -6.93 -0.10
C GLY A 9 -2.20 -5.71 -0.83
N VAL A 10 -2.72 -5.90 -2.04
CA VAL A 10 -3.37 -4.83 -2.83
C VAL A 10 -4.88 -4.75 -2.54
N VAL A 11 -5.53 -5.87 -2.27
CA VAL A 11 -7.00 -5.97 -2.16
C VAL A 11 -7.51 -5.91 -0.71
N LEU A 12 -6.78 -6.44 0.28
CA LEU A 12 -7.31 -6.55 1.64
C LEU A 12 -6.73 -5.54 2.64
N LEU A 13 -5.44 -5.18 2.57
CA LEU A 13 -4.81 -4.31 3.56
C LEU A 13 -3.63 -3.52 2.97
N PRO A 14 -3.78 -2.25 2.56
CA PRO A 14 -2.67 -1.42 2.09
C PRO A 14 -1.53 -1.28 3.13
N ILE A 15 -1.82 -1.44 4.42
CA ILE A 15 -0.82 -1.50 5.51
C ILE A 15 0.18 -2.67 5.35
N LEU A 16 -0.19 -3.76 4.67
CA LEU A 16 0.71 -4.91 4.47
C LEU A 16 1.64 -4.75 3.26
N ALA A 17 1.50 -3.68 2.47
CA ALA A 17 2.38 -3.37 1.34
C ALA A 17 3.90 -3.35 1.69
N PRO A 18 4.35 -2.70 2.78
CA PRO A 18 5.76 -2.77 3.20
C PRO A 18 6.21 -4.20 3.55
N PHE A 19 5.33 -5.02 4.11
CA PHE A 19 5.63 -6.41 4.44
C PHE A 19 5.79 -7.28 3.19
N ALA A 20 4.99 -7.03 2.15
CA ALA A 20 5.13 -7.67 0.85
C ALA A 20 6.46 -7.31 0.16
N LEU A 21 6.89 -6.04 0.24
CA LEU A 21 8.20 -5.60 -0.24
C LEU A 21 9.35 -6.29 0.53
N TRP A 22 9.21 -6.44 1.84
CA TRP A 22 10.21 -7.13 2.67
C TRP A 22 10.32 -8.62 2.31
N GLN A 23 9.19 -9.31 2.10
CA GLN A 23 9.19 -10.70 1.62
C GLN A 23 9.78 -10.83 0.21
N ALA A 24 9.45 -9.91 -0.70
CA ALA A 24 10.02 -9.89 -2.05
C ALA A 24 11.54 -9.71 -2.00
N SER A 25 12.04 -8.76 -1.20
CA SER A 25 13.48 -8.53 -1.02
C SER A 25 14.19 -9.76 -0.44
N LYS A 26 13.57 -10.45 0.53
CA LYS A 26 14.12 -11.68 1.10
C LYS A 26 14.17 -12.83 0.07
N ALA A 27 13.18 -12.93 -0.80
CA ALA A 27 13.15 -13.91 -1.89
C ALA A 27 14.21 -13.62 -2.97
N GLU A 28 14.45 -12.35 -3.33
CA GLU A 28 15.52 -11.97 -4.26
C GLU A 28 16.90 -12.34 -3.69
N LYS A 29 17.12 -12.14 -2.38
CA LYS A 29 18.37 -12.54 -1.70
C LYS A 29 18.60 -14.05 -1.67
N LEU A 30 17.55 -14.85 -1.84
CA LEU A 30 17.61 -16.31 -1.93
C LEU A 30 17.76 -16.79 -3.39
N GLY A 31 18.08 -15.89 -4.33
CA GLY A 31 18.31 -16.21 -5.73
C GLY A 31 17.04 -16.44 -6.55
N LYS A 32 15.85 -16.16 -5.97
CA LYS A 32 14.56 -16.35 -6.63
C LYS A 32 14.01 -15.02 -7.08
N SER A 33 13.69 -14.88 -8.37
CA SER A 33 13.11 -13.64 -8.91
C SER A 33 11.77 -13.34 -8.24
N ALA A 34 11.66 -12.17 -7.61
CA ALA A 34 10.47 -11.71 -6.89
C ALA A 34 9.84 -10.46 -7.53
N THR A 35 10.00 -10.29 -8.84
CA THR A 35 9.53 -9.13 -9.62
C THR A 35 8.05 -8.81 -9.37
N ALA A 36 7.19 -9.83 -9.36
CA ALA A 36 5.75 -9.66 -9.12
C ALA A 36 5.45 -9.07 -7.73
N GLY A 37 6.13 -9.55 -6.68
CA GLY A 37 5.96 -9.04 -5.32
C GLY A 37 6.44 -7.60 -5.15
N LYS A 38 7.49 -7.22 -5.89
CA LYS A 38 8.03 -5.86 -5.90
C LYS A 38 7.10 -4.86 -6.57
N VAL A 39 6.54 -5.23 -7.74
CA VAL A 39 5.58 -4.41 -8.48
C VAL A 39 4.29 -4.25 -7.70
N LEU A 40 3.72 -5.34 -7.17
CA LEU A 40 2.51 -5.29 -6.35
C LEU A 40 2.71 -4.50 -5.05
N GLY A 41 3.89 -4.61 -4.44
CA GLY A 41 4.26 -3.81 -3.27
C GLY A 41 4.29 -2.31 -3.56
N TRP A 42 4.89 -1.89 -4.67
CA TRP A 42 4.90 -0.47 -5.08
C TRP A 42 3.51 0.05 -5.42
N ILE A 43 2.66 -0.75 -6.07
CA ILE A 43 1.26 -0.39 -6.33
C ILE A 43 0.53 -0.12 -5.00
N GLY A 44 0.70 -0.99 -4.01
CA GLY A 44 0.12 -0.81 -2.67
C GLY A 44 0.62 0.46 -1.97
N VAL A 45 1.92 0.77 -2.06
CA VAL A 45 2.49 2.01 -1.50
C VAL A 45 1.89 3.26 -2.14
N VAL A 46 1.73 3.27 -3.47
CA VAL A 46 1.12 4.39 -4.20
C VAL A 46 -0.34 4.57 -3.78
N PHE A 47 -1.12 3.49 -3.71
CA PHE A 47 -2.51 3.54 -3.26
C PHE A 47 -2.65 4.04 -1.83
N LEU A 48 -1.77 3.61 -0.92
CA LEU A 48 -1.73 4.10 0.46
C LEU A 48 -1.42 5.60 0.50
N ALA A 49 -0.40 6.05 -0.23
CA ALA A 49 -0.02 7.45 -0.27
C ALA A 49 -1.16 8.34 -0.79
N VAL A 50 -1.80 7.93 -1.89
CA VAL A 50 -2.97 8.62 -2.45
C VAL A 50 -4.12 8.65 -1.43
N GLY A 51 -4.43 7.51 -0.80
CA GLY A 51 -5.47 7.43 0.22
C GLY A 51 -5.23 8.36 1.41
N VAL A 52 -3.98 8.46 1.89
CA VAL A 52 -3.60 9.38 2.97
C VAL A 52 -3.81 10.84 2.56
N VAL A 53 -3.41 11.21 1.34
CA VAL A 53 -3.63 12.58 0.83
C VAL A 53 -5.12 12.92 0.78
N PHE A 54 -5.95 12.05 0.21
CA PHE A 54 -7.39 12.24 0.16
C PHE A 54 -8.03 12.32 1.56
N PHE A 55 -7.57 11.48 2.48
CA PHE A 55 -8.04 11.49 3.86
C PHE A 55 -7.71 12.81 4.57
N LEU A 56 -6.49 13.33 4.40
CA LEU A 56 -6.10 14.63 4.94
C LEU A 56 -6.93 15.77 4.34
N LEU A 57 -7.14 15.78 3.02
CA LEU A 57 -8.00 16.77 2.36
C LEU A 57 -9.45 16.70 2.86
N PHE A 58 -9.96 15.49 3.09
CA PHE A 58 -11.28 15.29 3.68
C PHE A 58 -11.37 15.84 5.09
N LEU A 59 -10.38 15.58 5.95
CA LEU A 59 -10.35 16.14 7.31
C LEU A 59 -10.25 17.66 7.33
N ILE A 60 -9.45 18.25 6.43
CA ILE A 60 -9.34 19.70 6.27
C ILE A 60 -10.68 20.28 5.81
N GLY A 61 -11.33 19.66 4.82
CA GLY A 61 -12.64 20.07 4.34
C GLY A 61 -13.72 19.97 5.42
N LEU A 62 -13.70 18.89 6.21
CA LEU A 62 -14.61 18.69 7.33
C LEU A 62 -14.39 19.76 8.42
N ALA A 63 -13.14 20.02 8.81
CA ALA A 63 -12.81 21.07 9.78
C ALA A 63 -13.21 22.46 9.28
N ALA A 64 -13.00 22.76 7.99
CA ALA A 64 -13.42 24.01 7.37
C ALA A 64 -14.95 24.15 7.29
N SER A 65 -15.67 23.04 7.10
CA SER A 65 -17.14 23.02 7.08
C SER A 65 -17.79 23.19 8.45
N GLY A 66 -17.06 22.88 9.53
CA GLY A 66 -17.52 22.99 10.91
C GLY A 66 -17.31 24.36 11.57
N GLY A 67 -16.64 25.31 10.91
CA GLY A 67 -16.31 26.64 11.46
C GLY A 67 -17.36 27.73 11.25
N GLY A 68 -18.62 27.36 11.00
CA GLY A 68 -19.65 28.27 10.53
C GLY A 68 -20.98 28.18 11.26
N TYR A 69 -21.02 28.09 12.60
CA TYR A 69 -22.14 28.51 13.47
C TYR A 69 -21.60 28.88 14.85
#